data_AF-A0AAF0L1R7-F1
#
_entry.id   AF-A0AAF0L1R7-F1
#
_cell.length_a   1.000
_cell.length_b   1.000
_cell.length_c   1.000
_cell.angle_alpha   90.00
_cell.angle_beta   90.00
_cell.angle_gamma   90.00
#
_symmetry.space_group_name_H-M   'P 1'
#
loop_
_entity.id
_entity.type
_entity.pdbx_description
1 polymer ?
#
loop_
_entity_poly.entity_id
_entity_poly.type
_entity_poly.pdbx_seq_one_letter_code
_entity_poly.pdbx_strand_id
1 'polypeptide(L)'
;MSTRRAAVVFTVSALATLVAGVVLERAGDAASSQIGLSGVLFGATVLALATSLPEISTGLQAVRQGDDNLAVSDVFGGNAFLPVLFLVATVLSGKAVLPQANASDVYLTALAALLTLVYAVGLVFRPQRRIVGMGVDSFVVVVLYLVGIAGLVAISLG
;
A
#
# COMPACT_ATOMS: atom_id res chain seq x y z
N MET A 1 24.96 -10.74 15.25
CA MET A 1 23.97 -11.85 15.28
C MET A 1 24.45 -12.91 14.29
N SER A 2 24.44 -14.22 14.62
CA SER A 2 24.81 -15.25 13.63
C SER A 2 23.84 -15.19 12.45
N THR A 3 24.33 -15.27 11.22
CA THR A 3 23.53 -15.27 9.98
C THR A 3 22.40 -16.28 10.02
N ARG A 4 22.64 -17.46 10.61
CA ARG A 4 21.61 -18.49 10.80
C ARG A 4 20.48 -18.03 11.73
N ARG A 5 20.82 -17.34 12.81
CA ARG A 5 19.83 -16.81 13.78
C ARG A 5 19.04 -15.65 13.17
N ALA A 6 19.70 -14.80 12.40
CA ALA A 6 19.04 -13.71 11.66
C ALA A 6 18.05 -14.27 10.63
N ALA A 7 18.47 -15.26 9.84
CA ALA A 7 17.61 -15.91 8.85
C ALA A 7 16.38 -16.56 9.50
N VAL A 8 16.54 -17.28 10.62
CA VAL A 8 15.41 -17.88 11.34
C VAL A 8 14.43 -16.82 11.84
N VAL A 9 14.93 -15.77 12.50
CA VAL A 9 14.07 -14.69 13.02
C VAL A 9 13.34 -13.98 11.88
N PHE A 10 14.03 -13.71 10.77
CA PHE A 10 13.43 -13.10 9.59
C PHE A 10 12.32 -13.97 9.00
N THR A 11 12.58 -15.25 8.75
CA THR A 11 11.60 -16.16 8.17
C THR A 11 10.37 -16.32 9.06
N VAL A 12 10.56 -16.45 10.38
CA VAL A 12 9.44 -16.56 11.33
C VAL A 12 8.62 -15.27 11.34
N SER A 13 9.27 -14.11 11.34
CA SER A 13 8.58 -12.81 11.34
C SER A 13 7.82 -12.59 10.03
N ALA A 14 8.42 -12.90 8.89
CA ALA A 14 7.79 -12.79 7.58
C ALA A 14 6.54 -13.69 7.47
N LEU A 15 6.63 -14.95 7.94
CA LEU A 15 5.49 -15.87 7.97
C LEU A 15 4.39 -15.38 8.91
N ALA A 16 4.75 -14.87 10.09
CA ALA A 16 3.78 -14.32 11.04
C ALA A 16 3.03 -13.11 10.44
N THR A 17 3.73 -12.20 9.78
CA THR A 17 3.13 -11.05 9.08
C THR A 17 2.21 -11.50 7.95
N LEU A 18 2.62 -12.49 7.15
CA LEU A 18 1.81 -13.04 6.07
C LEU A 18 0.49 -13.63 6.60
N VAL A 19 0.57 -14.47 7.64
CA VAL A 19 -0.62 -15.08 8.26
C VAL A 19 -1.53 -14.02 8.86
N ALA A 20 -0.97 -13.01 9.55
CA ALA A 20 -1.75 -11.91 10.09
C ALA A 20 -2.48 -11.12 8.99
N GLY A 21 -1.82 -10.84 7.86
CA GLY A 21 -2.43 -10.19 6.71
C GLY A 21 -3.62 -10.96 6.15
N VAL A 22 -3.47 -12.27 5.92
CA VAL A 22 -4.56 -13.14 5.42
C VAL A 22 -5.74 -13.20 6.39
N VAL A 23 -5.47 -13.28 7.71
CA VAL A 23 -6.54 -13.29 8.72
C VAL A 23 -7.27 -11.95 8.72
N LEU A 24 -6.55 -10.85 8.58
CA LEU A 24 -7.12 -9.50 8.57
C LEU A 24 -7.96 -9.23 7.32
N GLU A 25 -7.54 -9.70 6.15
CA GLU A 25 -8.35 -9.70 4.92
C GLU A 25 -9.67 -10.44 5.13
N ARG A 26 -9.62 -11.69 5.61
CA ARG A 26 -10.83 -12.50 5.81
C ARG A 26 -11.77 -11.95 6.87
N ALA A 27 -11.22 -11.47 7.99
CA ALA A 27 -12.00 -10.81 9.03
C ALA A 27 -12.63 -9.52 8.50
N GLY A 28 -11.91 -8.84 7.62
CA GLY A 28 -12.33 -7.65 6.91
C GLY A 28 -13.51 -7.86 5.97
N ASP A 29 -13.44 -8.88 5.11
CA ASP A 29 -14.54 -9.27 4.24
C ASP A 29 -15.78 -9.65 5.04
N ALA A 30 -15.62 -10.37 6.15
CA ALA A 30 -16.73 -10.69 7.06
C ALA A 30 -17.31 -9.42 7.72
N ALA A 31 -16.48 -8.47 8.12
CA ALA A 31 -16.91 -7.22 8.75
C ALA A 31 -17.58 -6.27 7.76
N SER A 32 -17.08 -6.16 6.52
CA SER A 32 -17.64 -5.27 5.49
C SER A 32 -19.11 -5.58 5.20
N SER A 33 -19.48 -6.87 5.23
CA SER A 33 -20.87 -7.34 5.11
C SER A 33 -21.82 -6.81 6.19
N GLN A 34 -21.31 -6.46 7.37
CA GLN A 34 -22.10 -5.92 8.49
C GLN A 34 -22.08 -4.39 8.55
N ILE A 35 -21.01 -3.76 8.07
CA ILE A 35 -20.80 -2.31 8.13
C ILE A 35 -21.44 -1.59 6.92
N GLY A 36 -21.91 -2.34 5.92
CA GLY A 36 -22.51 -1.78 4.70
C GLY A 36 -21.49 -1.14 3.77
N LEU A 37 -20.21 -1.47 3.94
CA LEU A 37 -19.12 -0.97 3.12
C LEU A 37 -18.93 -1.92 1.93
N SER A 38 -18.82 -1.37 0.70
CA SER A 38 -18.54 -2.21 -0.46
C SER A 38 -17.16 -2.88 -0.32
N GLY A 39 -17.00 -4.09 -0.88
CA GLY A 39 -15.73 -4.82 -0.81
C GLY A 39 -14.55 -4.02 -1.37
N VAL A 40 -14.79 -3.19 -2.41
CA VAL A 40 -13.78 -2.29 -2.98
C VAL A 40 -13.38 -1.19 -2.00
N LEU A 41 -14.34 -0.56 -1.31
CA LEU A 41 -14.04 0.46 -0.31
C LEU A 41 -13.31 -0.14 0.90
N PHE A 42 -13.70 -1.34 1.33
CA PHE A 42 -12.99 -2.06 2.38
C PHE A 42 -11.55 -2.36 1.98
N GLY A 43 -11.35 -2.89 0.76
CA GLY A 43 -10.04 -3.17 0.18
C GLY A 43 -9.14 -1.93 0.11
N ALA A 44 -9.67 -0.82 -0.43
CA ALA A 44 -8.92 0.41 -0.64
C ALA A 44 -8.58 1.18 0.65
N THR A 45 -9.23 0.88 1.77
CA THR A 45 -9.05 1.61 3.04
C THR A 45 -8.50 0.70 4.13
N VAL A 46 -9.33 -0.18 4.69
CA VAL A 46 -8.99 -0.99 5.86
C VAL A 46 -7.93 -2.02 5.52
N LEU A 47 -8.13 -2.79 4.44
CA LEU A 47 -7.17 -3.81 4.03
C LEU A 47 -5.84 -3.17 3.61
N ALA A 48 -5.87 -2.11 2.80
CA ALA A 48 -4.67 -1.38 2.41
C ALA A 48 -3.87 -0.87 3.63
N LEU A 49 -4.54 -0.23 4.60
CA LEU A 49 -3.89 0.21 5.84
C LEU A 49 -3.28 -0.96 6.62
N ALA A 50 -4.03 -2.04 6.77
CA ALA A 50 -3.60 -3.25 7.46
C ALA A 50 -2.34 -3.86 6.84
N THR A 51 -2.32 -4.02 5.51
CA THR A 51 -1.19 -4.59 4.79
C THR A 51 0.02 -3.68 4.77
N SER A 52 -0.15 -2.36 4.94
CA SER A 52 0.94 -1.38 4.98
C SER A 52 1.51 -1.13 6.38
N LEU A 53 0.94 -1.72 7.45
CA LEU A 53 1.47 -1.58 8.80
C LEU A 53 2.93 -2.06 8.95
N PRO A 54 3.34 -3.21 8.38
CA PRO A 54 4.72 -3.65 8.41
C PRO A 54 5.68 -2.63 7.78
N GLU A 55 5.33 -2.07 6.63
CA GLU A 55 6.09 -1.07 5.87
C GLU A 55 6.18 0.25 6.63
N ILE A 56 5.10 0.67 7.30
CA ILE A 56 5.13 1.84 8.18
C ILE A 56 6.13 1.61 9.33
N SER A 57 6.16 0.39 9.89
CA SER A 57 7.08 0.04 10.97
C SER A 57 8.54 0.03 10.50
N THR A 58 8.85 -0.62 9.37
CA THR A 58 10.20 -0.65 8.79
C THR A 58 10.66 0.72 8.32
N GLY A 59 9.78 1.48 7.66
CA GLY A 59 10.03 2.84 7.22
C GLY A 59 10.34 3.79 8.39
N LEU A 60 9.56 3.71 9.48
CA LEU A 60 9.84 4.52 10.68
C LEU A 60 11.19 4.17 11.30
N GLN A 61 11.56 2.88 11.32
CA GLN A 61 12.86 2.46 11.82
C GLN A 61 14.01 2.94 10.93
N ALA A 62 13.84 2.90 9.60
CA ALA A 62 14.83 3.41 8.65
C ALA A 62 15.08 4.91 8.85
N VAL A 63 14.00 5.71 8.97
CA VAL A 63 14.09 7.16 9.26
C VAL A 63 14.77 7.41 10.61
N ARG A 64 14.44 6.63 11.65
CA ARG A 64 15.11 6.73 12.97
C ARG A 64 16.61 6.43 12.92
N GLN A 65 17.03 5.58 11.99
CA GLN A 65 18.43 5.25 11.76
C GLN A 65 19.14 6.26 10.85
N GLY A 66 18.40 7.23 10.29
CA GLY A 66 18.92 8.18 9.30
C GLY A 66 19.21 7.55 7.94
N ASP A 67 18.63 6.39 7.65
CA ASP A 67 18.79 5.69 6.38
C ASP A 67 17.65 6.03 5.42
N ASP A 68 17.76 7.21 4.81
CA ASP A 68 16.78 7.71 3.84
C ASP A 68 16.68 6.81 2.60
N ASN A 69 17.78 6.16 2.20
CA ASN A 69 17.78 5.24 1.07
C ASN A 69 16.96 3.99 1.37
N LEU A 70 17.12 3.41 2.56
CA LEU A 70 16.32 2.27 2.99
C LEU A 70 14.83 2.65 3.03
N ALA A 71 14.48 3.79 3.63
CA ALA A 71 13.10 4.26 3.72
C ALA A 71 12.46 4.45 2.33
N VAL A 72 13.16 5.08 1.39
CA VAL A 72 12.67 5.28 0.01
C VAL A 72 12.57 3.94 -0.72
N SER A 73 13.58 3.08 -0.61
CA SER A 73 13.59 1.78 -1.30
C SER A 73 12.48 0.84 -0.81
N ASP A 74 12.11 0.91 0.47
CA ASP A 74 11.02 0.12 1.06
C ASP A 74 9.67 0.54 0.46
N VAL A 75 9.37 1.84 0.44
CA VAL A 75 8.11 2.38 -0.09
C VAL A 75 7.96 2.11 -1.59
N PHE A 76 8.97 2.44 -2.39
CA PHE A 76 8.87 2.26 -3.85
C PHE A 76 9.02 0.79 -4.26
N GLY A 77 9.89 0.03 -3.60
CA GLY A 77 10.11 -1.38 -3.86
C GLY A 77 8.87 -2.22 -3.52
N GLY A 78 8.27 -1.99 -2.36
CA GLY A 78 7.03 -2.66 -1.94
C GLY A 78 5.89 -2.41 -2.92
N ASN A 79 5.66 -1.15 -3.29
CA ASN A 79 4.60 -0.79 -4.25
C ASN A 79 4.89 -1.34 -5.66
N ALA A 80 6.14 -1.38 -6.10
CA ALA A 80 6.51 -1.95 -7.40
C ALA A 80 6.40 -3.48 -7.44
N PHE A 81 6.47 -4.16 -6.29
CA PHE A 81 6.29 -5.60 -6.20
C PHE A 81 4.82 -6.03 -6.32
N LEU A 82 3.86 -5.20 -5.88
CA LEU A 82 2.44 -5.55 -5.90
C LEU A 82 1.92 -5.93 -7.30
N PRO A 83 2.21 -5.20 -8.39
CA PRO A 83 1.81 -5.62 -9.74
C PRO A 83 2.39 -6.97 -10.19
N VAL A 84 3.57 -7.36 -9.68
CA VAL A 84 4.18 -8.66 -9.99
C VAL A 84 3.31 -9.81 -9.48
N LEU A 85 2.56 -9.60 -8.40
CA LEU A 85 1.64 -10.60 -7.87
C LEU A 85 0.50 -10.95 -8.84
N PHE A 86 0.11 -10.04 -9.76
CA PHE A 86 -0.88 -10.37 -10.80
C PHE A 86 -0.38 -11.44 -11.77
N LEU A 87 0.93 -11.47 -12.05
CA LEU A 87 1.53 -12.52 -12.86
C LEU A 87 1.42 -13.86 -12.16
N VAL A 88 1.80 -13.92 -10.88
CA VAL A 88 1.71 -15.14 -10.05
C VAL A 88 0.25 -15.61 -9.97
N ALA A 89 -0.68 -14.69 -9.73
CA ALA A 89 -2.12 -15.00 -9.69
C ALA A 89 -2.65 -15.53 -11.02
N THR A 90 -2.19 -14.98 -12.15
CA THR A 90 -2.55 -15.45 -13.50
C THR A 90 -2.03 -16.87 -13.75
N VAL A 91 -0.78 -17.15 -13.36
CA VAL A 91 -0.18 -18.49 -13.51
C VAL A 91 -0.91 -19.53 -12.65
N LEU A 92 -1.24 -19.20 -11.41
CA LEU A 92 -1.92 -20.12 -10.49
C LEU A 92 -3.39 -20.36 -10.86
N SER A 93 -4.09 -19.33 -11.33
CA SER A 93 -5.51 -19.43 -11.70
C SER A 93 -5.75 -19.96 -13.12
N GLY A 94 -4.72 -19.94 -13.98
CA GLY A 94 -4.83 -20.29 -15.39
C GLY A 94 -5.65 -19.30 -16.22
N LYS A 95 -6.02 -18.15 -15.65
CA LYS A 95 -6.82 -17.10 -16.31
C LYS A 95 -6.16 -15.75 -16.09
N ALA A 96 -6.17 -14.91 -17.12
CA ALA A 96 -5.71 -13.53 -16.98
C ALA A 96 -6.62 -12.77 -16.00
N VAL A 97 -6.02 -12.18 -14.97
CA VAL A 97 -6.73 -11.41 -13.93
C VAL A 97 -7.05 -9.99 -14.42
N LEU A 98 -6.14 -9.36 -15.16
CA LEU A 98 -6.27 -7.97 -15.61
C LEU A 98 -7.49 -7.67 -16.48
N PRO A 99 -7.93 -8.54 -17.42
CA PRO A 99 -9.13 -8.29 -18.23
C PRO A 99 -10.44 -8.27 -17.43
N GLN A 100 -10.42 -8.70 -16.16
CA GLN A 100 -11.59 -8.72 -15.28
C GLN A 100 -11.67 -7.46 -14.39
N ALA A 101 -10.81 -6.47 -14.62
CA ALA A 101 -10.78 -5.23 -13.86
C ALA A 101 -12.03 -4.37 -14.12
N ASN A 102 -12.64 -3.90 -13.03
CA ASN A 102 -13.81 -3.03 -13.04
C ASN A 102 -13.40 -1.55 -13.11
N ALA A 103 -14.37 -0.66 -13.32
CA ALA A 103 -14.14 0.79 -13.34
C ALA A 103 -13.46 1.30 -12.05
N SER A 104 -13.82 0.75 -10.89
CA SER A 104 -13.21 1.10 -9.61
C SER A 104 -11.74 0.66 -9.51
N ASP A 105 -11.37 -0.47 -10.13
CA ASP A 105 -10.00 -0.96 -10.16
C ASP A 105 -9.12 -0.04 -11.02
N VAL A 106 -9.66 0.39 -12.16
CA VAL A 106 -9.00 1.38 -13.03
C VAL A 106 -8.84 2.72 -12.32
N TYR A 107 -9.87 3.19 -11.61
CA TYR A 107 -9.82 4.43 -10.82
C TYR A 107 -8.74 4.38 -9.74
N LEU A 108 -8.71 3.31 -8.94
CA LEU A 108 -7.70 3.11 -7.90
C LEU A 108 -6.28 3.01 -8.48
N THR A 109 -6.12 2.33 -9.62
CA THR A 109 -4.84 2.23 -10.31
C THR A 109 -4.36 3.59 -10.81
N ALA A 110 -5.26 4.40 -11.40
CA ALA A 110 -4.96 5.74 -11.85
C ALA A 110 -4.58 6.66 -10.67
N LEU A 111 -5.30 6.56 -9.54
CA LEU A 111 -4.97 7.28 -8.31
C LEU A 111 -3.58 6.86 -7.80
N ALA A 112 -3.28 5.57 -7.73
CA ALA A 112 -1.97 5.08 -7.30
C ALA A 112 -0.83 5.59 -8.20
N ALA A 113 -1.05 5.60 -9.52
CA ALA A 113 -0.08 6.15 -10.48
C ALA A 113 0.14 7.65 -10.28
N LEU A 114 -0.93 8.42 -10.05
CA LEU A 114 -0.85 9.86 -9.77
C LEU A 114 -0.07 10.14 -8.48
N LEU A 115 -0.37 9.44 -7.39
CA LEU A 115 0.33 9.60 -6.11
C LEU A 115 1.82 9.25 -6.24
N THR A 116 2.12 8.17 -6.96
CA THR A 116 3.51 7.75 -7.24
C THR A 116 4.26 8.81 -8.05
N LEU A 117 3.60 9.42 -9.04
CA LEU A 117 4.17 10.51 -9.84
C LEU A 117 4.50 11.74 -8.98
N VAL A 118 3.60 12.13 -8.07
CA VAL A 118 3.85 13.26 -7.16
C VAL A 118 5.06 13.00 -6.28
N TYR A 119 5.20 11.80 -5.72
CA TYR A 119 6.39 11.44 -4.94
C TYR A 119 7.67 11.41 -5.80
N ALA A 120 7.61 10.88 -7.01
CA ALA A 120 8.75 10.88 -7.93
C ALA A 120 9.22 12.30 -8.26
N VAL A 121 8.27 13.21 -8.54
CA VAL A 121 8.54 14.65 -8.72
C VAL A 121 9.14 15.26 -7.45
N GLY A 122 8.58 14.97 -6.27
CA GLY A 122 9.12 15.40 -4.98
C GLY A 122 10.57 14.99 -4.76
N LEU A 123 10.94 13.76 -5.13
CA LEU A 123 12.31 13.25 -5.03
C LEU A 123 13.28 13.91 -6.01
N VAL A 124 12.83 14.27 -7.22
CA VAL A 124 13.65 14.93 -8.25
C VAL A 124 13.89 16.39 -7.91
N PHE A 125 12.84 17.13 -7.57
CA PHE A 125 12.92 18.57 -7.32
C PHE A 125 13.33 18.93 -5.89
N ARG A 126 13.22 17.98 -4.95
CA ARG A 126 13.58 18.12 -3.53
C ARG A 126 13.17 19.46 -2.92
N PRO A 127 11.87 19.81 -2.93
CA PRO A 127 11.40 21.07 -2.37
C PRO A 127 11.77 21.17 -0.88
N GLN A 128 12.48 22.22 -0.50
CA GLN A 128 12.93 22.41 0.89
C GLN A 128 11.82 22.93 1.83
N ARG A 129 10.66 23.29 1.27
CA ARG A 129 9.54 23.81 2.05
C ARG A 129 8.89 22.67 2.83
N ARG A 130 8.60 22.93 4.11
CA ARG A 130 7.86 22.03 4.99
C ARG A 130 6.56 22.69 5.41
N ILE A 131 5.47 21.94 5.39
CA ILE A 131 4.15 22.34 5.88
C ILE A 131 3.77 21.36 6.97
N VAL A 132 3.54 21.86 8.20
CA VAL A 132 3.20 21.01 9.37
C VAL A 132 4.23 19.90 9.62
N GLY A 133 5.52 20.20 9.41
CA GLY A 133 6.61 19.22 9.59
C GLY A 133 6.75 18.18 8.47
N MET A 134 5.85 18.14 7.48
CA MET A 134 5.93 17.28 6.29
C MET A 134 6.46 18.06 5.07
N GLY A 135 7.10 17.35 4.13
CA GLY A 135 7.42 17.94 2.81
C GLY A 135 6.15 18.33 2.05
N VAL A 136 6.22 19.36 1.22
CA VAL A 136 5.07 19.81 0.40
C VAL A 136 4.52 18.67 -0.46
N ASP A 137 5.42 17.86 -1.02
CA ASP A 137 5.13 16.64 -1.76
C ASP A 137 4.25 15.66 -0.95
N SER A 138 4.65 15.35 0.29
CA SER A 138 3.92 14.44 1.17
C SER A 138 2.56 15.00 1.56
N PHE A 139 2.47 16.31 1.81
CA PHE A 139 1.20 16.97 2.08
C PHE A 139 0.24 16.90 0.88
N VAL A 140 0.74 17.16 -0.34
CA VAL A 140 -0.05 17.05 -1.57
C VAL A 140 -0.55 15.63 -1.78
N VAL A 141 0.29 14.61 -1.55
CA VAL A 141 -0.13 13.20 -1.63
C VAL A 141 -1.25 12.90 -0.65
N VAL A 142 -1.15 13.33 0.61
CA VAL A 142 -2.21 13.10 1.61
C VAL A 142 -3.53 13.73 1.15
N VAL A 143 -3.50 14.97 0.67
CA VAL A 143 -4.70 15.65 0.17
C VAL A 143 -5.30 14.91 -1.03
N LEU A 144 -4.47 14.54 -2.02
CA LEU A 144 -4.93 13.81 -3.21
C LEU A 144 -5.49 12.42 -2.85
N TYR A 145 -4.89 11.72 -1.89
CA TYR A 145 -5.38 10.44 -1.40
C TYR A 145 -6.77 10.60 -0.75
N LEU A 146 -6.95 11.57 0.15
CA LEU A 146 -8.24 11.82 0.81
C LEU A 146 -9.33 12.20 -0.20
N VAL A 147 -9.02 13.07 -1.16
CA VAL A 147 -9.94 13.44 -2.25
C VAL A 147 -10.26 12.23 -3.13
N GLY A 148 -9.25 11.43 -3.47
CA GLY A 148 -9.40 10.22 -4.27
C GLY A 148 -10.32 9.19 -3.61
N ILE A 149 -10.14 8.94 -2.32
CA ILE A 149 -11.00 8.05 -1.53
C ILE A 149 -12.42 8.62 -1.40
N ALA A 150 -12.58 9.92 -1.16
CA ALA A 150 -13.90 10.55 -1.11
C ALA A 150 -14.64 10.41 -2.47
N GLY A 151 -13.93 10.58 -3.58
CA GLY A 151 -14.47 10.33 -4.92
C GLY A 151 -14.88 8.88 -5.14
N LEU A 152 -14.07 7.92 -4.67
CA LEU A 152 -14.41 6.50 -4.74
C LEU A 152 -15.67 6.16 -3.92
N VAL A 153 -15.82 6.75 -2.73
CA VAL A 153 -17.02 6.60 -1.90
C VAL A 153 -18.25 7.14 -2.63
N ALA A 154 -18.15 8.30 -3.26
CA ALA A 154 -19.24 8.88 -4.04
C ALA A 154 -19.65 8.00 -5.23
N ILE A 155 -18.69 7.39 -5.92
CA ILE A 155 -18.94 6.46 -7.05
C ILE A 155 -19.49 5.12 -6.57
N SER A 156 -19.06 4.63 -5.42
CA SER A 156 -19.47 3.32 -4.90
C SER A 156 -20.85 3.34 -4.21
N LEU A 157 -21.34 4.52 -3.81
CA LEU A 157 -22.64 4.70 -3.15
C LEU A 157 -23.74 5.25 -4.10
N GLY A 158 -23.37 5.72 -5.28
CA GLY A 158 -24.30 6.21 -6.32
C GLY A 158 -24.63 5.13 -7.34
#